data_AF-A0AAE3RDP9-F1
#
_entry.id   AF-A0AAE3RDP9-F1
#
_cell.length_a   1.000
_cell.length_b   1.000
_cell.length_c   1.000
_cell.angle_alpha   90.00
_cell.angle_beta   90.00
_cell.angle_gamma   90.00
#
_symmetry.space_group_name_H-M   'P 1'
#
loop_
_entity.id
_entity.type
_entity.pdbx_description
1 polymer ?
#
loop_
_entity_poly.entity_id
_entity_poly.type
_entity_poly.pdbx_seq_one_letter_code
_entity_poly.pdbx_strand_id
1 'polypeptide(L)'
;MLVKIYVVDDDPVDRMIFEKQIEKVCNEQFHPIKTSQQNSEENSSFPKSEHKINSEGQSNRDVMEQPFEQIQVKVSCFSTASAALAQIRTLFLKGDFDTLPDLIFLDMVLPQMDGWEFIKKLTDLLIAIPGYNNVKSKLGIYLLTSFVNQFDLQKANTTPLIKDYLLKPILANDICSILHDYLRAKQK
;
A
#
# COMPACT_ATOMS: atom_id res chain seq x y z
N MET A 1 12.49 -1.60 7.10
CA MET A 1 12.18 -2.35 5.84
C MET A 1 11.80 -1.39 4.71
N LEU A 2 12.20 -1.63 3.45
CA LEU A 2 11.82 -0.78 2.30
C LEU A 2 10.64 -1.38 1.53
N VAL A 3 9.58 -0.59 1.32
CA VAL A 3 8.40 -0.92 0.49
C VAL A 3 8.43 -0.05 -0.76
N LYS A 4 8.35 -0.67 -1.94
CA LYS A 4 8.39 0.02 -3.24
C LYS A 4 7.00 0.05 -3.87
N ILE A 5 6.48 1.25 -4.09
CA ILE A 5 5.13 1.46 -4.59
C ILE A 5 5.19 2.17 -5.94
N TYR A 6 4.51 1.62 -6.93
CA TYR A 6 4.27 2.30 -8.19
C TYR A 6 2.83 2.81 -8.21
N VAL A 7 2.65 4.05 -8.65
CA VAL A 7 1.33 4.65 -8.91
C VAL A 7 1.25 4.96 -10.40
N VAL A 8 0.31 4.35 -11.11
CA VAL A 8 0.14 4.46 -12.56
C VAL A 8 -1.23 5.08 -12.82
N ASP A 9 -1.24 6.39 -13.06
CA ASP A 9 -2.44 7.20 -13.15
C ASP A 9 -2.11 8.44 -14.00
N ASP A 10 -2.90 8.72 -15.04
CA ASP A 10 -2.62 9.84 -15.95
C ASP A 10 -2.99 11.20 -15.36
N ASP A 11 -3.90 11.22 -14.37
CA ASP A 11 -4.30 12.46 -13.71
C ASP A 11 -3.19 12.93 -12.72
N PRO A 12 -2.59 14.12 -12.95
CA PRO A 12 -1.56 14.65 -12.06
C PRO A 12 -2.09 15.01 -10.66
N VAL A 13 -3.38 15.36 -10.54
CA VAL A 13 -4.01 15.71 -9.26
C VAL A 13 -4.20 14.46 -8.42
N ASP A 14 -4.73 13.38 -9.02
CA ASP A 14 -4.90 12.10 -8.32
C ASP A 14 -3.56 11.56 -7.82
N ARG A 15 -2.51 11.59 -8.66
CA ARG A 15 -1.15 11.19 -8.25
C ARG A 15 -0.63 12.04 -7.08
N MET A 16 -0.80 13.36 -7.13
CA MET A 16 -0.37 14.26 -6.05
C MET A 16 -1.14 13.97 -4.75
N ILE A 17 -2.46 13.75 -4.82
CA ILE A 17 -3.28 13.42 -3.65
C ILE A 17 -2.79 12.09 -3.06
N PHE A 18 -2.62 11.07 -3.90
CA PHE A 18 -2.18 9.76 -3.47
C PHE A 18 -0.82 9.79 -2.76
N GLU A 19 0.15 10.52 -3.32
CA GLU A 19 1.47 10.71 -2.71
C GLU A 19 1.37 11.38 -1.33
N LYS A 20 0.56 12.44 -1.21
CA LYS A 20 0.29 13.10 0.08
C LYS A 20 -0.39 12.17 1.10
N GLN A 21 -1.31 11.31 0.66
CA GLN A 21 -1.93 10.33 1.56
C GLN A 21 -0.92 9.29 2.03
N ILE A 22 0.00 8.81 1.17
CA ILE A 22 1.10 7.93 1.58
C ILE A 22 1.99 8.63 2.60
N GLU A 23 2.43 9.86 2.34
CA GLU A 23 3.26 10.62 3.27
C GLU A 23 2.59 10.78 4.63
N LYS A 24 1.29 11.10 4.63
CA LYS A 24 0.48 11.20 5.84
C LYS A 24 0.49 9.88 6.62
N VAL A 25 0.20 8.75 5.97
CA VAL A 25 0.21 7.42 6.60
C VAL A 25 1.59 7.08 7.14
N CYS A 26 2.65 7.33 6.36
CA CYS A 26 4.04 7.04 6.75
C CYS A 26 4.48 7.84 7.96
N ASN A 27 4.10 9.11 8.01
CA ASN A 27 4.29 9.92 9.19
C ASN A 27 3.44 9.32 10.32
N GLU A 28 2.12 9.44 10.29
CA GLU A 28 1.23 9.13 11.42
C GLU A 28 1.41 7.73 12.02
N GLN A 29 1.67 6.70 11.21
CA GLN A 29 1.67 5.30 11.63
C GLN A 29 3.07 4.67 11.74
N PHE A 30 4.07 5.20 11.01
CA PHE A 30 5.41 4.58 10.92
C PHE A 30 6.59 5.50 11.31
N HIS A 31 6.34 6.62 12.00
CA HIS A 31 7.38 7.58 12.41
C HIS A 31 8.65 6.93 13.01
N PRO A 32 9.84 7.49 12.73
CA PRO A 32 11.06 7.18 13.47
C PRO A 32 10.92 7.66 14.92
N ILE A 33 11.42 6.86 15.86
CA ILE A 33 11.44 7.16 17.30
C ILE A 33 11.88 8.62 17.51
N LYS A 34 10.99 9.47 18.03
CA LYS A 34 11.39 10.76 18.58
C LYS A 34 12.20 10.46 19.84
N THR A 35 13.51 10.68 19.79
CA THR A 35 14.36 10.66 20.98
C THR A 35 13.82 11.70 21.95
N SER A 36 13.34 11.22 23.10
CA SER A 36 12.79 12.04 24.16
C SER A 36 13.90 12.90 24.73
N GLN A 37 13.76 14.22 24.66
CA GLN A 37 14.30 15.08 25.70
C GLN A 37 13.16 15.38 26.68
N GLN A 38 13.35 14.94 27.92
CA GLN A 38 12.51 15.24 29.07
C GLN A 38 12.53 16.74 29.38
N ASN A 39 11.39 17.27 29.84
CA ASN A 39 11.19 18.12 31.04
C ASN A 39 9.78 18.75 30.95
N SER A 40 8.83 18.32 31.80
CA SER A 40 8.40 18.97 33.07
C SER A 40 7.43 20.15 32.76
N GLU A 41 6.25 20.35 33.34
CA GLU A 41 5.62 20.01 34.62
C GLU A 41 4.10 20.12 34.41
N GLU A 42 3.28 19.39 35.18
CA GLU A 42 2.06 19.92 35.82
C GLU A 42 1.36 18.80 36.60
N ASN A 43 1.37 18.91 37.93
CA ASN A 43 0.51 18.16 38.82
C ASN A 43 -0.04 19.13 39.87
N SER A 44 -1.33 19.45 39.78
CA SER A 44 -2.07 20.01 40.91
C SER A 44 -3.54 19.56 40.89
N SER A 45 -3.89 18.81 41.94
CA SER A 45 -5.16 18.77 42.68
C SER A 45 -6.43 18.04 42.15
N PHE A 46 -6.80 17.01 42.93
CA PHE A 46 -8.01 16.18 43.14
C PHE A 46 -9.43 16.84 43.01
N PRO A 47 -10.60 16.12 43.13
CA PRO A 47 -10.84 14.74 43.64
C PRO A 47 -11.82 13.80 42.88
N LYS A 48 -11.86 12.58 43.42
CA LYS A 48 -12.64 11.36 43.10
C LYS A 48 -14.17 11.50 43.17
N SER A 49 -14.87 10.66 42.39
CA SER A 49 -16.04 9.91 42.90
C SER A 49 -16.13 8.53 42.22
N GLU A 50 -16.23 7.49 43.05
CA GLU A 50 -16.44 6.09 42.66
C GLU A 50 -17.94 5.77 42.68
N HIS A 51 -18.44 4.99 41.71
CA HIS A 51 -19.59 4.09 41.85
C HIS A 51 -19.36 2.80 41.04
N LYS A 52 -19.99 1.71 41.51
CA LYS A 52 -19.40 0.36 41.66
C LYS A 52 -20.16 -0.70 40.83
N ILE A 53 -19.43 -1.45 39.96
CA ILE A 53 -19.46 -2.91 39.59
C ILE A 53 -20.82 -3.48 39.04
N ASN A 54 -20.92 -4.23 37.92
CA ASN A 54 -20.52 -5.65 37.77
C ASN A 54 -20.48 -6.19 36.30
N SER A 55 -19.39 -6.94 36.01
CA SER A 55 -19.21 -8.24 35.30
C SER A 55 -19.92 -8.48 33.95
N GLU A 56 -19.31 -8.92 32.83
CA GLU A 56 -18.23 -9.88 32.53
C GLU A 56 -17.59 -9.43 31.18
N GLY A 57 -16.30 -9.51 30.84
CA GLY A 57 -15.27 -10.44 31.25
C GLY A 57 -14.67 -11.19 30.05
N GLN A 58 -14.16 -10.52 29.00
CA GLN A 58 -13.02 -10.99 28.21
C GLN A 58 -12.47 -9.94 27.21
N SER A 59 -11.37 -9.30 27.66
CA SER A 59 -10.17 -9.07 26.86
C SER A 59 -10.25 -8.05 25.71
N ASN A 60 -10.31 -6.76 26.05
CA ASN A 60 -9.43 -5.78 25.40
C ASN A 60 -7.99 -6.20 25.70
N ARG A 61 -7.47 -7.18 24.94
CA ARG A 61 -6.04 -7.42 24.92
C ARG A 61 -5.51 -6.47 23.88
N ASP A 62 -4.83 -5.45 24.40
CA ASP A 62 -3.77 -4.74 23.71
C ASP A 62 -3.06 -5.73 22.77
N VAL A 63 -3.41 -5.67 21.48
CA VAL A 63 -2.52 -6.18 20.46
C VAL A 63 -1.40 -5.17 20.47
N MET A 64 -0.36 -5.47 21.24
CA MET A 64 0.93 -4.81 21.05
C MET A 64 1.33 -5.08 19.60
N GLU A 65 0.99 -4.16 18.71
CA GLU A 65 1.61 -4.09 17.40
C GLU A 65 3.10 -3.94 17.67
N GLN A 66 3.85 -5.01 17.41
CA GLN A 66 5.31 -4.96 17.40
C GLN A 66 5.68 -3.80 16.48
N PRO A 67 6.32 -2.72 16.97
CA PRO A 67 6.64 -1.59 16.12
C PRO A 67 7.52 -2.11 15.00
N PHE A 68 7.06 -1.97 13.76
CA PHE A 68 7.86 -2.34 12.60
C PHE A 68 9.19 -1.57 12.68
N GLU A 69 10.32 -2.29 12.61
CA GLU A 69 11.63 -1.66 12.47
C GLU A 69 11.61 -0.77 11.21
N GLN A 70 11.56 0.55 11.47
CA GLN A 70 11.65 1.67 10.55
C GLN A 70 11.27 1.32 9.10
N ILE A 71 9.99 1.49 8.78
CA ILE A 71 9.51 1.29 7.41
C ILE A 71 9.87 2.52 6.58
N GLN A 72 10.53 2.28 5.46
CA GLN A 72 10.72 3.27 4.41
C GLN A 72 9.79 2.92 3.27
N VAL A 73 8.99 3.88 2.82
CA VAL A 73 8.16 3.73 1.62
C VAL A 73 8.77 4.58 0.51
N LYS A 74 9.02 3.98 -0.64
CA LYS A 74 9.46 4.68 -1.85
C LYS A 74 8.34 4.62 -2.89
N VAL A 75 7.80 5.78 -3.24
CA VAL A 75 6.76 5.90 -4.27
C VAL A 75 7.42 6.29 -5.60
N SER A 76 6.92 5.74 -6.70
CA SER A 76 7.28 6.14 -8.06
C SER A 76 6.01 6.29 -8.90
N CYS A 77 5.80 7.49 -9.40
CA CYS A 77 4.57 7.87 -10.08
C CYS A 77 4.78 7.90 -11.60
N PHE A 78 3.85 7.32 -12.36
CA PHE A 78 3.89 7.22 -13.82
C PHE A 78 2.58 7.77 -14.39
N SER A 79 2.68 8.72 -15.32
CA SER A 79 1.51 9.28 -16.01
C SER A 79 0.99 8.42 -17.16
N THR A 80 1.68 7.33 -17.49
CA THR A 80 1.28 6.42 -18.57
C THR A 80 1.61 4.97 -18.23
N ALA A 81 0.75 4.06 -18.67
CA ALA A 81 0.97 2.62 -18.58
C ALA A 81 2.30 2.19 -19.22
N SER A 82 2.61 2.75 -20.40
CA SER A 82 3.84 2.47 -21.16
C SER A 82 5.11 2.85 -20.40
N ALA A 83 5.12 3.98 -19.69
CA ALA A 83 6.30 4.39 -18.91
C ALA A 83 6.55 3.44 -17.73
N ALA A 84 5.49 3.03 -17.02
CA ALA A 84 5.59 2.06 -15.94
C ALA A 84 6.10 0.70 -16.45
N LEU A 85 5.54 0.17 -17.54
CA LEU A 85 6.02 -1.07 -18.16
C LEU A 85 7.47 -0.98 -18.63
N ALA A 86 7.85 0.14 -19.24
CA ALA A 86 9.22 0.36 -19.70
C ALA A 86 10.23 0.38 -18.54
N GLN A 87 9.86 0.98 -17.41
CA GLN A 87 10.67 0.96 -16.19
C GLN A 87 10.83 -0.47 -15.66
N ILE A 88 9.74 -1.21 -15.49
CA ILE A 88 9.76 -2.61 -15.02
C ILE A 88 10.61 -3.48 -15.97
N ARG A 89 10.44 -3.32 -17.29
CA ARG A 89 11.24 -4.01 -18.30
C ARG A 89 12.73 -3.67 -18.20
N THR A 90 13.05 -2.42 -17.90
CA THR A 90 14.44 -1.99 -17.73
C THR A 90 15.07 -2.64 -16.50
N LEU A 91 14.36 -2.71 -15.38
CA LEU A 91 14.82 -3.42 -14.18
C LEU A 91 15.01 -4.91 -14.46
N PHE A 92 14.04 -5.51 -15.18
CA PHE A 92 14.11 -6.90 -15.63
C PHE A 92 15.37 -7.19 -16.46
N LEU A 93 15.64 -6.40 -17.50
CA LEU A 93 16.79 -6.61 -18.39
C LEU A 93 18.14 -6.40 -17.68
N LYS A 94 18.16 -5.63 -16.59
CA LYS A 94 19.34 -5.45 -15.74
C LYS A 94 19.53 -6.57 -14.72
N GLY A 95 18.58 -7.50 -14.60
CA GLY A 95 18.58 -8.53 -13.56
C GLY A 95 18.34 -7.98 -12.14
N ASP A 96 17.84 -6.75 -12.03
CA ASP A 96 17.63 -6.06 -10.76
C ASP A 96 16.21 -6.34 -10.25
N PHE A 97 15.95 -7.59 -9.89
CA PHE A 97 14.61 -8.02 -9.46
C PHE A 97 14.23 -7.50 -8.08
N ASP A 98 15.23 -7.16 -7.25
CA ASP A 98 14.98 -6.63 -5.91
C ASP A 98 14.40 -5.21 -5.97
N THR A 99 14.64 -4.43 -7.03
CA THR A 99 14.09 -3.08 -7.21
C THR A 99 12.72 -3.02 -7.85
N LEU A 100 12.16 -4.17 -8.23
CA LEU A 100 10.76 -4.24 -8.69
C LEU A 100 9.81 -3.70 -7.61
N PRO A 101 8.65 -3.15 -8.02
CA PRO A 101 7.64 -2.73 -7.08
C PRO A 101 7.09 -3.91 -6.29
N ASP A 102 6.80 -3.66 -5.01
CA ASP A 102 6.03 -4.57 -4.17
C ASP A 102 4.53 -4.37 -4.40
N LEU A 103 4.12 -3.12 -4.59
CA LEU A 103 2.73 -2.72 -4.81
C LEU A 103 2.60 -1.85 -6.05
N ILE A 104 1.56 -2.07 -6.85
CA ILE A 104 1.16 -1.20 -7.97
C ILE A 104 -0.27 -0.74 -7.72
N PHE A 105 -0.48 0.57 -7.67
CA PHE A 105 -1.79 1.20 -7.74
C PHE A 105 -2.01 1.65 -9.19
N LEU A 106 -3.00 1.07 -9.85
CA LEU A 106 -3.20 1.17 -11.29
C LEU A 106 -4.57 1.76 -11.62
N ASP A 107 -4.60 2.93 -12.25
CA ASP A 107 -5.83 3.41 -12.87
C ASP A 107 -6.29 2.47 -14.00
N MET A 108 -7.58 2.18 -14.00
CA MET A 108 -8.23 1.38 -15.03
C MET A 108 -8.42 2.13 -16.34
N VAL A 109 -8.63 3.45 -16.28
CA VAL A 109 -8.86 4.28 -17.46
C VAL A 109 -7.61 5.11 -17.71
N LEU A 110 -6.71 4.57 -18.53
CA LEU A 110 -5.47 5.23 -18.91
C LEU A 110 -5.49 5.55 -20.43
N PRO A 111 -4.87 6.66 -20.87
CA PRO A 111 -4.73 6.97 -22.28
C PRO A 111 -3.90 5.92 -23.02
N GLN A 112 -4.32 5.58 -24.24
CA GLN A 112 -3.65 4.66 -25.19
C GLN A 112 -3.59 3.18 -24.77
N MET A 113 -3.60 2.88 -23.48
CA MET A 113 -3.53 1.52 -22.93
C MET A 113 -4.35 1.49 -21.65
N ASP A 114 -5.42 0.71 -21.62
CA ASP A 114 -6.24 0.56 -20.41
C ASP A 114 -5.52 -0.30 -19.33
N GLY A 115 -6.05 -0.27 -18.11
CA GLY A 115 -5.48 -1.03 -16.99
C GLY A 115 -5.44 -2.54 -17.22
N TRP A 116 -6.39 -3.10 -17.98
CA TRP A 116 -6.41 -4.53 -18.28
C TRP A 116 -5.30 -4.92 -19.27
N GLU A 117 -5.05 -4.09 -20.28
CA GLU A 117 -3.94 -4.28 -21.22
C GLU A 117 -2.59 -4.14 -20.51
N PHE A 118 -2.46 -3.19 -19.57
CA PHE A 118 -1.29 -3.07 -18.72
C PHE A 118 -1.04 -4.37 -17.94
N ILE A 119 -2.05 -4.91 -17.26
CA ILE A 119 -1.93 -6.13 -16.45
C ILE A 119 -1.53 -7.33 -17.32
N LYS A 120 -2.09 -7.44 -18.53
CA LYS A 120 -1.71 -8.48 -19.48
C LYS A 120 -0.23 -8.38 -19.86
N LYS A 121 0.22 -7.20 -20.32
CA LYS A 121 1.62 -6.98 -20.71
C LYS A 121 2.60 -7.16 -19.55
N LEU A 122 2.22 -6.73 -18.35
CA LEU A 122 3.00 -6.96 -17.15
C LEU A 122 3.10 -8.45 -16.83
N THR A 123 2.00 -9.19 -16.93
CA THR A 123 1.98 -10.64 -16.70
C THR A 123 2.90 -11.37 -17.68
N ASP A 124 2.82 -11.02 -18.98
CA ASP A 124 3.68 -11.60 -20.02
C ASP A 124 5.18 -11.30 -19.73
N LEU A 125 5.50 -10.09 -19.29
CA LEU A 125 6.85 -9.69 -18.88
C LEU A 125 7.32 -10.50 -17.66
N LEU A 126 6.47 -10.68 -16.65
CA LEU A 126 6.80 -11.38 -15.41
C LEU A 126 7.01 -12.89 -15.63
N ILE A 127 6.24 -13.53 -16.52
CA ILE A 127 6.39 -14.96 -16.83
C ILE A 127 7.77 -15.27 -17.42
N ALA A 128 8.37 -14.31 -18.13
CA ALA A 128 9.73 -14.45 -18.67
C ALA A 128 10.83 -14.38 -17.59
N ILE A 129 10.50 -14.08 -16.32
CA ILE A 129 11.46 -13.94 -15.23
C ILE A 129 11.85 -15.30 -14.63
N PRO A 130 13.16 -15.63 -14.54
CA PRO A 130 13.61 -16.77 -13.75
C PRO A 130 13.14 -16.64 -12.29
N GLY A 131 12.41 -17.63 -11.79
CA GLY A 131 11.79 -17.53 -10.47
C GLY A 131 10.51 -16.69 -10.43
N TYR A 132 9.80 -16.58 -11.56
CA TYR A 132 8.47 -15.93 -11.69
C TYR A 132 7.57 -16.14 -10.48
N ASN A 133 7.45 -17.37 -9.96
CA ASN A 133 6.60 -17.66 -8.81
C ASN A 133 6.97 -16.83 -7.56
N ASN A 134 8.27 -16.58 -7.33
CA ASN A 134 8.76 -15.77 -6.22
C ASN A 134 8.54 -14.28 -6.44
N VAL A 135 8.58 -13.80 -7.69
CA VAL A 135 8.29 -12.40 -8.02
C VAL A 135 6.79 -12.14 -7.94
N LYS A 136 6.00 -13.04 -8.52
CA LYS A 136 4.53 -13.02 -8.52
C LYS A 136 3.97 -12.99 -7.11
N SER A 137 4.54 -13.74 -6.18
CA SER A 137 4.06 -13.78 -4.79
C SER A 137 4.35 -12.49 -4.01
N LYS A 138 5.34 -11.70 -4.45
CA LYS A 138 5.75 -10.45 -3.81
C LYS A 138 5.00 -9.23 -4.35
N LEU A 139 4.53 -9.29 -5.59
CA LEU A 139 3.84 -8.18 -6.26
C LEU A 139 2.32 -8.23 -5.99
N GLY A 140 1.77 -7.12 -5.49
CA GLY A 140 0.33 -6.88 -5.38
C GLY A 140 -0.13 -5.72 -6.27
N ILE A 141 -1.23 -5.90 -7.00
CA ILE A 141 -1.85 -4.86 -7.81
C ILE A 141 -3.20 -4.46 -7.18
N TYR A 142 -3.39 -3.17 -6.95
CA TYR A 142 -4.65 -2.56 -6.53
C TYR A 142 -5.18 -1.69 -7.65
N LEU A 143 -6.39 -1.97 -8.11
CA LEU A 143 -7.01 -1.21 -9.20
C LEU A 143 -7.62 0.07 -8.65
N LEU A 144 -7.37 1.20 -9.30
CA LEU A 144 -8.00 2.48 -8.99
C LEU A 144 -9.16 2.68 -9.96
N THR A 145 -10.35 2.96 -9.43
CA THR A 145 -11.54 3.19 -10.26
C THR A 145 -12.41 4.29 -9.69
N SER A 146 -13.03 5.08 -10.55
CA SER A 146 -14.02 6.10 -10.17
C SER A 146 -15.41 5.53 -9.95
N PHE A 147 -15.65 4.27 -10.34
CA PHE A 147 -16.94 3.60 -10.16
C PHE A 147 -16.78 2.08 -10.02
N VAL A 148 -17.70 1.46 -9.29
CA VAL A 148 -17.75 0.01 -9.19
C VAL A 148 -18.54 -0.55 -10.37
N ASN A 149 -17.90 -1.45 -11.12
CA ASN A 149 -18.55 -2.24 -12.16
C ASN A 149 -18.43 -3.72 -11.79
N GLN A 150 -19.56 -4.44 -11.72
CA GLN A 150 -19.57 -5.86 -11.37
C GLN A 150 -18.74 -6.72 -12.31
N PHE A 151 -18.66 -6.37 -13.59
CA PHE A 151 -17.82 -7.09 -14.56
C PHE A 151 -16.33 -6.95 -14.21
N ASP A 152 -15.90 -5.74 -13.88
CA ASP A 152 -14.50 -5.48 -13.50
C ASP A 152 -14.17 -6.16 -12.18
N LEU A 153 -15.10 -6.22 -11.22
CA LEU A 153 -14.93 -6.97 -9.97
C LEU A 153 -14.74 -8.47 -10.21
N GLN A 154 -15.58 -9.09 -11.04
CA GLN A 154 -15.46 -10.52 -11.36
C GLN A 154 -14.15 -10.83 -12.07
N LYS A 155 -13.75 -9.97 -13.01
CA LYS A 155 -12.49 -10.11 -13.72
C LYS A 155 -11.29 -9.91 -12.79
N ALA A 156 -11.36 -8.95 -11.86
CA ALA A 156 -10.32 -8.71 -10.87
C ALA A 156 -10.10 -9.93 -9.98
N ASN A 157 -11.18 -10.50 -9.44
CA ASN A 157 -11.15 -11.69 -8.57
C ASN A 157 -10.57 -12.94 -9.24
N THR A 158 -10.57 -13.00 -10.56
CA THR A 158 -10.07 -14.14 -11.33
C THR A 158 -8.69 -13.88 -11.95
N THR A 159 -8.15 -12.67 -11.83
CA THR A 159 -6.87 -12.30 -12.43
C THR A 159 -5.73 -12.42 -11.42
N PRO A 160 -4.76 -13.31 -11.64
CA PRO A 160 -3.59 -13.42 -10.78
C PRO A 160 -2.82 -12.10 -10.74
N LEU A 161 -2.32 -11.70 -9.55
CA LEU A 161 -1.65 -10.44 -9.19
C LEU A 161 -2.57 -9.35 -8.63
N ILE A 162 -3.86 -9.35 -8.99
CA ILE A 162 -4.80 -8.36 -8.45
C ILE A 162 -5.18 -8.75 -7.03
N LYS A 163 -5.06 -7.80 -6.11
CA LYS A 163 -5.35 -7.97 -4.68
C LYS A 163 -6.72 -7.41 -4.32
N ASP A 164 -7.02 -6.20 -4.78
CA ASP A 164 -8.30 -5.55 -4.56
C ASP A 164 -8.49 -4.35 -5.51
N TYR A 165 -9.59 -3.62 -5.35
CA TYR A 165 -9.86 -2.34 -5.97
C TYR A 165 -10.04 -1.24 -4.93
N LEU A 166 -9.74 0.00 -5.32
CA LEU A 166 -9.94 1.20 -4.53
C LEU A 166 -10.81 2.19 -5.31
N LEU A 167 -11.80 2.74 -4.62
CA LEU A 167 -12.64 3.79 -5.17
C LEU A 167 -11.97 5.15 -5.00
N LYS A 168 -11.86 5.89 -6.09
CA LYS A 168 -11.44 7.29 -6.05
C LYS A 168 -12.54 8.15 -5.41
N PRO A 169 -12.21 9.15 -4.57
CA PRO A 169 -10.85 9.54 -4.15
C PRO A 169 -10.27 8.57 -3.11
N ILE A 170 -8.98 8.27 -3.24
CA ILE A 170 -8.29 7.31 -2.36
C ILE A 170 -8.04 7.92 -0.99
N LEU A 171 -8.45 7.24 0.08
CA LEU A 171 -8.30 7.72 1.44
C LEU A 171 -7.02 7.17 2.10
N ALA A 172 -6.44 7.93 3.03
CA ALA A 172 -5.29 7.47 3.82
C ALA A 172 -5.55 6.14 4.54
N ASN A 173 -6.78 5.91 5.02
CA ASN A 173 -7.12 4.67 5.73
C ASN A 173 -7.03 3.44 4.80
N ASP A 174 -7.42 3.58 3.53
CA ASP A 174 -7.33 2.48 2.56
C ASP A 174 -5.86 2.09 2.34
N ILE A 175 -5.00 3.10 2.14
CA ILE A 175 -3.55 2.93 1.99
C ILE A 175 -2.94 2.31 3.25
N CYS A 176 -3.33 2.79 4.43
CA CYS A 176 -2.86 2.28 5.70
C CYS A 176 -3.18 0.80 5.87
N SER A 177 -4.43 0.40 5.61
CA SER A 177 -4.86 -1.00 5.68
C SER A 177 -4.05 -1.88 4.73
N ILE A 178 -3.89 -1.44 3.47
CA ILE A 178 -3.12 -2.16 2.46
C ILE A 178 -1.67 -2.35 2.88
N LEU A 179 -1.03 -1.30 3.42
CA LEU A 179 0.32 -1.40 3.93
C LEU A 179 0.39 -2.37 5.12
N HIS A 180 -0.51 -2.28 6.10
CA HIS A 180 -0.53 -3.21 7.23
C HIS A 180 -0.63 -4.67 6.78
N ASP A 181 -1.53 -4.96 5.85
CA ASP A 181 -1.71 -6.32 5.33
C ASP A 181 -0.49 -6.81 4.55
N TYR A 182 0.10 -5.95 3.72
CA TYR A 182 1.34 -6.25 2.99
C TYR A 182 2.49 -6.57 3.96
N LEU A 183 2.70 -5.73 4.98
CA LEU A 183 3.77 -5.89 5.96
C LEU A 183 3.58 -7.16 6.78
N ARG A 184 2.35 -7.47 7.22
CA ARG A 184 2.03 -8.68 7.96
C ARG A 184 2.27 -9.94 7.13
N ALA A 185 1.99 -9.90 5.83
CA ALA A 185 2.25 -11.02 4.93
C ALA A 185 3.75 -11.29 4.74
N LYS A 186 4.62 -10.28 4.86
CA LYS A 186 6.08 -10.42 4.71
C LYS A 186 6.80 -10.95 5.95
N GLN A 187 6.14 -10.99 7.12
CA GLN A 187 6.70 -11.51 8.37
C GLN A 187 6.51 -13.03 8.54
N LYS A 188 5.70 -13.67 7.70
CA LYS A 188 5.47 -15.13 7.70
C LYS A 188 6.44 -15.84 6.77
#